data_AF-A0A1X0J2B1-F1
#
_entry.id   AF-A0A1X0J2B1-F1
#
_cell.length_a   1.000
_cell.length_b   1.000
_cell.length_c   1.000
_cell.angle_alpha   90.00
_cell.angle_beta   90.00
_cell.angle_gamma   90.00
#
_symmetry.space_group_name_H-M   'P 1'
#
loop_
_entity.id
_entity.type
_entity.pdbx_description
1 polymer ?
#
loop_
_entity_poly.entity_id
_entity_poly.type
_entity_poly.pdbx_seq_one_letter_code
_entity_poly.pdbx_strand_id
1 'polypeptide(L)'
;MITENGWPSCSIAECDTNPIPGTDVGIPLQRGIPNIILKTFAADLNARIESVYNARGGTDEGGWTPTNSVATSNHLGGTAFDYNWTDHPMGPEASDPTAGWKGSSLIHGDQVPAIRDLLKFYTYKGVQLVFWGNDWSTPKDSMHFQMGYGTYANQDLCREFIAKFIRADGFSTYKRGTTDGSWNAQVLAEATGLPIARAAAILPQVAEGLRLSECVSPRRIAMWLAQIGHESDNFNATEEYEKGDGGATERWKYLGRTWIQITWRENYAAFSRWAFQNGLIPTPTYFVDRPRELAELQYAGIGPAWYWTVARANINALCDRADLNGVTYLINGGYNGLPDRQNRYNRATALGDRLLELIQEGDDMAQVPQDQWDRVFREQTQEHESLSGYRDPGEGNIGTWCRIDRNKDLMLHELYTEWKAVQVGDLDSIRRLVRSAAGLGANTSPEFIANAKRMLKKVPADYLQEGLAYLESTNPELLHAFISQNGASS
;
A
#
# COMPACT_ATOMS: atom_id res chain seq x y z
N MET A 1 -5.34 -31.94 -31.50
CA MET A 1 -3.89 -32.20 -31.62
C MET A 1 -3.21 -31.60 -30.40
N ILE A 2 -2.09 -32.14 -29.92
CA ILE A 2 -1.29 -31.51 -28.85
C ILE A 2 -0.22 -30.63 -29.52
N THR A 3 -0.12 -29.37 -29.09
CA THR A 3 0.91 -28.42 -29.55
C THR A 3 2.23 -28.68 -28.82
N GLU A 4 3.31 -28.06 -29.30
CA GLU A 4 4.67 -28.31 -28.84
C GLU A 4 4.85 -28.11 -27.32
N ASN A 5 4.19 -27.12 -26.73
CA ASN A 5 4.26 -26.85 -25.29
C ASN A 5 3.39 -27.80 -24.43
N GLY A 6 2.71 -28.76 -25.04
CA GLY A 6 1.91 -29.80 -24.38
C GLY A 6 0.44 -29.44 -24.18
N TRP A 7 0.00 -28.24 -24.58
CA TRP A 7 -1.42 -27.85 -24.54
C TRP A 7 -2.19 -28.37 -25.76
N PRO A 8 -3.51 -28.57 -25.67
CA PRO A 8 -4.33 -28.96 -26.83
C PRO A 8 -4.56 -27.78 -27.78
N SER A 9 -4.49 -28.05 -29.08
CA SER A 9 -4.99 -27.18 -30.15
C SER A 9 -6.44 -26.77 -29.88
N CYS A 10 -6.83 -25.55 -30.19
CA CYS A 10 -8.20 -25.08 -30.00
C CYS A 10 -8.74 -24.33 -31.22
N SER A 11 -10.04 -24.03 -31.20
CA SER A 11 -10.69 -23.13 -32.15
C SER A 11 -10.76 -21.69 -31.62
N ILE A 12 -11.01 -20.72 -32.50
CA ILE A 12 -11.23 -19.33 -32.08
C ILE A 12 -12.37 -19.18 -31.06
N ALA A 13 -13.38 -20.06 -31.10
CA ALA A 13 -14.51 -20.04 -30.16
C ALA A 13 -14.10 -20.38 -28.72
N GLU A 14 -12.97 -21.08 -28.56
CA GLU A 14 -12.37 -21.44 -27.28
C GLU A 14 -11.33 -20.40 -26.82
N CYS A 15 -11.09 -19.37 -27.62
CA CYS A 15 -10.23 -18.26 -27.27
C CYS A 15 -11.01 -17.12 -26.59
N ASP A 16 -10.28 -16.36 -25.78
CA ASP A 16 -10.65 -15.06 -25.27
C ASP A 16 -9.95 -13.98 -26.10
N THR A 17 -10.74 -13.09 -26.69
CA THR A 17 -10.29 -12.02 -27.58
C THR A 17 -10.29 -10.66 -26.90
N ASN A 18 -10.47 -10.59 -25.57
CA ASN A 18 -10.42 -9.33 -24.85
C ASN A 18 -9.04 -8.68 -24.95
N PRO A 19 -8.94 -7.36 -24.81
CA PRO A 19 -7.65 -6.67 -24.83
C PRO A 19 -6.68 -7.17 -23.76
N ILE A 20 -5.38 -6.94 -24.00
CA ILE A 20 -4.36 -7.01 -22.95
C ILE A 20 -4.75 -5.98 -21.86
N PRO A 21 -4.68 -6.35 -20.57
CA PRO A 21 -4.95 -5.41 -19.49
C PRO A 21 -4.18 -4.09 -19.64
N GLY A 22 -4.91 -2.97 -19.63
CA GLY A 22 -4.34 -1.63 -19.81
C GLY A 22 -4.18 -1.17 -21.26
N THR A 23 -4.68 -1.91 -22.24
CA THR A 23 -4.64 -1.55 -23.67
C THR A 23 -5.98 -1.81 -24.36
N ASP A 24 -6.12 -1.40 -25.63
CA ASP A 24 -7.20 -1.80 -26.53
C ASP A 24 -6.77 -2.91 -27.52
N VAL A 25 -5.55 -3.42 -27.39
CA VAL A 25 -4.95 -4.44 -28.26
C VAL A 25 -5.38 -5.84 -27.83
N GLY A 26 -6.13 -6.53 -28.68
CA GLY A 26 -6.61 -7.89 -28.44
C GLY A 26 -5.69 -8.97 -28.99
N ILE A 27 -5.25 -9.88 -28.12
CA ILE A 27 -4.53 -11.11 -28.52
C ILE A 27 -5.42 -12.33 -28.23
N PRO A 28 -5.94 -13.02 -29.25
CA PRO A 28 -6.75 -14.23 -29.05
C PRO A 28 -5.93 -15.35 -28.41
N LEU A 29 -6.31 -15.78 -27.20
CA LEU A 29 -5.63 -16.84 -26.45
C LEU A 29 -6.63 -17.82 -25.84
N GLN A 30 -6.25 -19.09 -25.69
CA GLN A 30 -7.11 -20.14 -25.15
C GLN A 30 -7.61 -19.78 -23.75
N ARG A 31 -8.93 -19.84 -23.55
CA ARG A 31 -9.57 -19.53 -22.27
C ARG A 31 -8.99 -20.36 -21.13
N GLY A 32 -8.92 -19.75 -19.95
CA GLY A 32 -8.35 -20.35 -18.75
C GLY A 32 -6.90 -19.94 -18.54
N ILE A 33 -6.06 -20.89 -18.10
CA ILE A 33 -4.68 -20.63 -17.67
C ILE A 33 -3.85 -19.92 -18.75
N PRO A 34 -3.86 -20.33 -20.04
CA PRO A 34 -3.05 -19.67 -21.06
C PRO A 34 -3.39 -18.20 -21.23
N ASN A 35 -4.69 -17.88 -21.39
CA ASN A 35 -5.17 -16.51 -21.49
C ASN A 35 -4.76 -15.67 -20.28
N ILE A 36 -4.97 -16.17 -19.06
CA ILE A 36 -4.69 -15.40 -17.84
C ILE A 36 -3.18 -15.11 -17.74
N ILE A 37 -2.32 -16.14 -17.84
CA ILE A 37 -0.88 -15.97 -17.65
C ILE A 37 -0.26 -15.13 -18.77
N LEU A 38 -0.58 -15.43 -20.04
CA LEU A 38 0.07 -14.76 -21.17
C LEU A 38 -0.41 -13.32 -21.36
N LYS A 39 -1.70 -13.01 -21.16
CA LYS A 39 -2.15 -11.61 -21.21
C LYS A 39 -1.60 -10.79 -20.06
N THR A 40 -1.47 -11.38 -18.87
CA THR A 40 -0.84 -10.69 -17.75
C THR A 40 0.64 -10.41 -18.04
N PHE A 41 1.36 -11.38 -18.63
CA PHE A 41 2.74 -11.18 -19.05
C PHE A 41 2.88 -10.09 -20.12
N ALA A 42 1.98 -10.07 -21.12
CA ALA A 42 1.94 -9.03 -22.14
C ALA A 42 1.62 -7.64 -21.53
N ALA A 43 0.77 -7.58 -20.50
CA ALA A 43 0.50 -6.35 -19.78
C ALA A 43 1.74 -5.84 -19.02
N ASP A 44 2.55 -6.75 -18.46
CA ASP A 44 3.81 -6.39 -17.80
C ASP A 44 4.88 -5.92 -18.80
N LEU A 45 4.99 -6.58 -19.98
CA LEU A 45 5.80 -6.09 -21.08
C LEU A 45 5.41 -4.65 -21.45
N ASN A 46 4.12 -4.44 -21.72
CA ASN A 46 3.56 -3.15 -22.11
C ASN A 46 3.81 -2.05 -21.07
N ALA A 47 3.66 -2.39 -19.78
CA ALA A 47 3.76 -1.40 -18.71
C ALA A 47 5.22 -1.08 -18.32
N ARG A 48 6.18 -1.98 -18.56
CA ARG A 48 7.51 -1.90 -17.93
C ARG A 48 8.70 -2.03 -18.87
N ILE A 49 8.54 -2.63 -20.04
CA ILE A 49 9.66 -3.00 -20.92
C ILE A 49 9.52 -2.32 -22.27
N GLU A 50 8.41 -2.57 -22.95
CA GLU A 50 8.12 -1.99 -24.26
C GLU A 50 6.62 -1.91 -24.47
N SER A 51 6.13 -0.72 -24.77
CA SER A 51 4.72 -0.49 -25.08
C SER A 51 4.29 -1.27 -26.33
N VAL A 52 3.07 -1.83 -26.31
CA VAL A 52 2.42 -2.36 -27.53
C VAL A 52 2.15 -1.24 -28.54
N TYR A 53 1.95 -0.01 -28.06
CA TYR A 53 1.82 1.15 -28.93
C TYR A 53 3.20 1.60 -29.40
N ASN A 54 3.70 0.95 -30.43
CA ASN A 54 4.87 1.37 -31.21
C ASN A 54 4.43 2.32 -32.35
N ALA A 55 5.32 2.60 -33.31
CA ALA A 55 5.02 3.47 -34.45
C ALA A 55 3.86 2.99 -35.34
N ARG A 56 3.39 1.75 -35.18
CA ARG A 56 2.27 1.13 -35.91
C ARG A 56 0.96 1.12 -35.10
N GLY A 57 1.00 1.48 -33.82
CA GLY A 57 -0.19 1.66 -32.99
C GLY A 57 -0.80 0.38 -32.42
N GLY A 58 0.00 -0.65 -32.15
CA GLY A 58 -0.46 -1.90 -31.52
C GLY A 58 -1.27 -2.80 -32.46
N THR A 59 -0.79 -2.93 -33.69
CA THR A 59 -1.45 -3.75 -34.74
C THR A 59 -0.62 -4.96 -35.15
N ASP A 60 0.44 -5.26 -34.41
CA ASP A 60 1.51 -6.17 -34.82
C ASP A 60 1.82 -7.23 -33.76
N GLU A 61 0.80 -7.53 -32.97
CA GLU A 61 0.71 -8.62 -32.00
C GLU A 61 -0.08 -9.79 -32.60
N GLY A 62 0.49 -10.99 -32.53
CA GLY A 62 -0.10 -12.21 -33.07
C GLY A 62 -0.57 -13.15 -31.97
N GLY A 63 -1.80 -13.66 -32.04
CA GLY A 63 -2.33 -14.67 -31.10
C GLY A 63 -2.62 -15.99 -31.79
N TRP A 64 -3.75 -16.62 -31.45
CA TRP A 64 -4.22 -17.85 -32.09
C TRP A 64 -4.36 -17.72 -33.62
N THR A 65 -4.01 -18.78 -34.35
CA THR A 65 -4.25 -18.89 -35.80
C THR A 65 -4.95 -20.20 -36.18
N PRO A 66 -5.83 -20.21 -37.19
CA PRO A 66 -6.52 -21.43 -37.63
C PRO A 66 -5.59 -22.43 -38.34
N THR A 67 -4.49 -21.93 -38.90
CA THR A 67 -3.48 -22.70 -39.63
C THR A 67 -2.10 -22.15 -39.31
N ASN A 68 -1.08 -23.01 -39.40
CA ASN A 68 0.31 -22.63 -39.22
C ASN A 68 1.21 -23.51 -40.12
N SER A 69 2.35 -22.97 -40.55
CA SER A 69 3.34 -23.74 -41.32
C SER A 69 3.99 -24.84 -40.49
N VAL A 70 4.03 -24.67 -39.16
CA VAL A 70 4.47 -25.69 -38.19
C VAL A 70 3.26 -26.41 -37.64
N ALA A 71 3.17 -27.71 -37.93
CA ALA A 71 2.01 -28.52 -37.56
C ALA A 71 1.75 -28.55 -36.04
N THR A 72 2.78 -28.41 -35.21
CA THR A 72 2.67 -28.42 -33.74
C THR A 72 2.73 -27.02 -33.11
N SER A 73 2.56 -25.94 -33.89
CA SER A 73 2.69 -24.57 -33.41
C SER A 73 1.76 -24.27 -32.23
N ASN A 74 2.28 -23.53 -31.24
CA ASN A 74 1.53 -23.11 -30.07
C ASN A 74 0.48 -22.02 -30.37
N HIS A 75 0.57 -21.35 -31.53
CA HIS A 75 -0.50 -20.48 -32.04
C HIS A 75 -1.76 -21.28 -32.38
N LEU A 76 -1.65 -22.55 -32.83
CA LEU A 76 -2.83 -23.41 -33.08
C LEU A 76 -3.59 -23.74 -31.79
N GLY A 77 -2.89 -23.67 -30.65
CA GLY A 77 -3.46 -23.89 -29.32
C GLY A 77 -3.92 -22.62 -28.63
N GLY A 78 -3.65 -21.44 -29.17
CA GLY A 78 -3.88 -20.17 -28.47
C GLY A 78 -3.06 -20.08 -27.18
N THR A 79 -1.90 -20.73 -27.16
CA THR A 79 -1.00 -20.82 -26.00
C THR A 79 0.35 -20.16 -26.28
N ALA A 80 0.39 -19.28 -27.28
CA ALA A 80 1.50 -18.42 -27.61
C ALA A 80 1.01 -17.11 -28.22
N PHE A 81 1.86 -16.09 -28.15
CA PHE A 81 1.68 -14.84 -28.86
C PHE A 81 3.01 -14.27 -29.35
N ASP A 82 2.93 -13.48 -30.40
CA ASP A 82 4.04 -12.67 -30.91
C ASP A 82 3.82 -11.21 -30.47
N TYR A 83 4.88 -10.55 -30.00
CA TYR A 83 4.83 -9.18 -29.48
C TYR A 83 5.69 -8.27 -30.34
N ASN A 84 5.16 -7.12 -30.79
CA ASN A 84 5.85 -6.16 -31.66
C ASN A 84 6.63 -6.87 -32.79
N TRP A 85 6.00 -7.82 -33.48
CA TRP A 85 6.67 -8.84 -34.31
C TRP A 85 7.54 -8.26 -35.45
N THR A 86 7.33 -7.01 -35.84
CA THR A 86 8.08 -6.34 -36.91
C THR A 86 9.35 -5.68 -36.36
N ASP A 87 9.41 -5.42 -35.05
CA ASP A 87 10.57 -4.82 -34.39
C ASP A 87 11.57 -5.87 -33.90
N HIS A 88 11.16 -7.13 -33.76
CA HIS A 88 12.01 -8.21 -33.23
C HIS A 88 12.20 -9.35 -34.25
N PRO A 89 13.45 -9.78 -34.52
CA PRO A 89 13.73 -10.73 -35.59
C PRO A 89 13.48 -12.20 -35.22
N MET A 90 13.12 -12.99 -36.24
CA MET A 90 13.11 -14.46 -36.24
C MET A 90 14.18 -14.99 -37.21
N GLY A 91 14.92 -16.05 -36.83
CA GLY A 91 15.73 -16.83 -37.77
C GLY A 91 17.11 -17.29 -37.28
N PRO A 92 17.84 -18.05 -38.12
CA PRO A 92 19.17 -18.60 -37.81
C PRO A 92 20.28 -17.54 -37.71
N GLU A 93 20.00 -16.29 -38.12
CA GLU A 93 20.94 -15.16 -38.07
C GLU A 93 20.62 -14.12 -36.98
N ALA A 94 19.85 -14.46 -35.95
CA ALA A 94 19.73 -13.61 -34.75
C ALA A 94 21.07 -13.59 -33.97
N SER A 95 22.11 -13.01 -34.59
CA SER A 95 23.41 -12.65 -34.05
C SER A 95 23.34 -11.38 -33.19
N ASP A 96 22.16 -10.74 -33.18
CA ASP A 96 21.87 -9.59 -32.35
C ASP A 96 21.84 -10.00 -30.87
N PRO A 97 22.81 -9.54 -30.04
CA PRO A 97 22.83 -9.86 -28.62
C PRO A 97 21.61 -9.33 -27.88
N THR A 98 20.92 -8.33 -28.44
CA THR A 98 19.69 -7.74 -27.88
C THR A 98 18.42 -8.42 -28.38
N ALA A 99 18.52 -9.38 -29.30
CA ALA A 99 17.36 -10.07 -29.87
C ALA A 99 16.32 -9.11 -30.50
N GLY A 100 16.77 -7.96 -31.01
CA GLY A 100 15.90 -6.89 -31.54
C GLY A 100 15.31 -5.94 -30.50
N TRP A 101 15.54 -6.18 -29.21
CA TRP A 101 15.04 -5.36 -28.10
C TRP A 101 16.02 -4.23 -27.76
N LYS A 102 16.08 -3.25 -28.67
CA LYS A 102 17.10 -2.17 -28.70
C LYS A 102 16.69 -0.87 -28.00
N GLY A 103 15.53 -0.87 -27.36
CA GLY A 103 15.03 0.24 -26.57
C GLY A 103 13.68 0.74 -27.06
N SER A 104 12.94 1.31 -26.12
CA SER A 104 11.60 1.83 -26.28
C SER A 104 11.47 3.21 -25.60
N SER A 105 10.23 3.70 -25.51
CA SER A 105 9.88 4.84 -24.66
C SER A 105 10.02 4.56 -23.15
N LEU A 106 10.09 3.28 -22.75
CA LEU A 106 10.14 2.86 -21.34
C LEU A 106 11.57 2.53 -20.87
N ILE A 107 12.36 1.90 -21.73
CA ILE A 107 13.74 1.51 -21.44
C ILE A 107 14.61 1.90 -22.63
N HIS A 108 15.62 2.74 -22.40
CA HIS A 108 16.56 3.14 -23.46
C HIS A 108 17.72 2.14 -23.57
N GLY A 109 17.95 1.60 -24.77
CA GLY A 109 19.01 0.62 -25.03
C GLY A 109 18.56 -0.83 -24.83
N ASP A 110 19.48 -1.70 -24.44
CA ASP A 110 19.23 -3.15 -24.32
C ASP A 110 18.16 -3.47 -23.26
N GLN A 111 17.02 -4.03 -23.71
CA GLN A 111 15.91 -4.41 -22.83
C GLN A 111 15.96 -5.89 -22.41
N VAL A 112 16.88 -6.69 -22.96
CA VAL A 112 17.00 -8.13 -22.64
C VAL A 112 17.13 -8.36 -21.13
N PRO A 113 17.92 -7.59 -20.34
CA PRO A 113 17.97 -7.77 -18.89
C PRO A 113 16.61 -7.63 -18.21
N ALA A 114 15.77 -6.71 -18.67
CA ALA A 114 14.44 -6.50 -18.10
C ALA A 114 13.47 -7.64 -18.45
N ILE A 115 13.54 -8.17 -19.68
CA ILE A 115 12.77 -9.35 -20.11
C ILE A 115 13.18 -10.58 -19.30
N ARG A 116 14.49 -10.78 -19.11
CA ARG A 116 15.00 -11.88 -18.28
C ARG A 116 14.52 -11.77 -16.84
N ASP A 117 14.46 -10.57 -16.30
CA ASP A 117 13.95 -10.34 -14.95
C ASP A 117 12.44 -10.60 -14.84
N LEU A 118 11.66 -10.19 -15.84
CA LEU A 118 10.24 -10.51 -15.93
C LEU A 118 10.02 -12.04 -16.02
N LEU A 119 10.78 -12.73 -16.87
CA LEU A 119 10.70 -14.19 -17.00
C LEU A 119 10.99 -14.92 -15.69
N LYS A 120 11.89 -14.41 -14.84
CA LYS A 120 12.15 -14.97 -13.49
C LYS A 120 10.92 -14.87 -12.58
N PHE A 121 10.16 -13.77 -12.65
CA PHE A 121 8.92 -13.65 -11.89
C PHE A 121 7.88 -14.69 -12.35
N TYR A 122 7.84 -14.97 -13.65
CA TYR A 122 7.02 -16.05 -14.23
C TYR A 122 7.68 -17.44 -14.14
N THR A 123 8.66 -17.63 -13.25
CA THR A 123 9.17 -18.94 -12.83
C THR A 123 8.64 -19.27 -11.44
N TYR A 124 7.79 -20.28 -11.30
CA TYR A 124 7.18 -20.65 -10.02
C TYR A 124 7.49 -22.08 -9.62
N LYS A 125 8.05 -22.26 -8.42
CA LYS A 125 8.45 -23.57 -7.86
C LYS A 125 9.27 -24.42 -8.84
N GLY A 126 10.19 -23.79 -9.57
CA GLY A 126 11.06 -24.44 -10.55
C GLY A 126 10.43 -24.69 -11.92
N VAL A 127 9.17 -24.30 -12.15
CA VAL A 127 8.50 -24.40 -13.46
C VAL A 127 8.48 -23.02 -14.12
N GLN A 128 9.01 -22.93 -15.33
CA GLN A 128 8.89 -21.74 -16.17
C GLN A 128 7.47 -21.67 -16.74
N LEU A 129 6.69 -20.66 -16.35
CA LEU A 129 5.29 -20.51 -16.77
C LEU A 129 5.16 -19.85 -18.15
N VAL A 130 6.04 -18.89 -18.45
CA VAL A 130 6.15 -18.24 -19.77
C VAL A 130 7.53 -18.50 -20.34
N PHE A 131 7.59 -19.07 -21.54
CA PHE A 131 8.83 -19.34 -22.27
C PHE A 131 9.02 -18.32 -23.38
N TRP A 132 10.27 -17.93 -23.63
CA TRP A 132 10.64 -16.95 -24.65
C TRP A 132 11.33 -17.66 -25.82
N GLY A 133 10.79 -17.53 -27.04
CA GLY A 133 11.29 -18.19 -28.25
C GLY A 133 12.73 -17.84 -28.62
N ASN A 134 13.27 -16.75 -28.08
CA ASN A 134 14.69 -16.40 -28.22
C ASN A 134 15.64 -17.43 -27.58
N ASP A 135 15.12 -18.26 -26.66
CA ASP A 135 15.86 -19.34 -26.00
C ASP A 135 15.91 -20.64 -26.83
N TRP A 136 15.22 -20.71 -27.97
CA TRP A 136 15.39 -21.83 -28.89
C TRP A 136 16.78 -21.86 -29.51
N SER A 137 17.22 -23.06 -29.89
CA SER A 137 18.52 -23.26 -30.52
C SER A 137 18.51 -22.86 -32.00
N THR A 138 17.44 -23.18 -32.75
CA THR A 138 17.23 -22.72 -34.13
C THR A 138 15.79 -23.03 -34.63
N PRO A 139 15.11 -22.10 -35.32
CA PRO A 139 15.44 -20.67 -35.36
C PRO A 139 15.19 -20.02 -34.00
N LYS A 140 15.94 -18.95 -33.69
CA LYS A 140 15.57 -18.08 -32.57
C LYS A 140 14.40 -17.22 -32.97
N ASP A 141 13.46 -17.02 -32.05
CA ASP A 141 12.25 -16.24 -32.31
C ASP A 141 12.00 -15.22 -31.20
N SER A 142 12.45 -13.99 -31.42
CA SER A 142 12.59 -13.00 -30.34
C SER A 142 11.29 -12.28 -29.99
N MET A 143 10.32 -12.28 -30.91
CA MET A 143 8.96 -11.76 -30.69
C MET A 143 8.06 -12.77 -29.96
N HIS A 144 8.42 -14.06 -30.00
CA HIS A 144 7.55 -15.16 -29.61
C HIS A 144 7.59 -15.46 -28.11
N PHE A 145 6.43 -15.48 -27.47
CA PHE A 145 6.24 -15.92 -26.10
C PHE A 145 5.14 -16.99 -26.01
N GLN A 146 5.34 -18.00 -25.17
CA GLN A 146 4.40 -19.11 -25.05
C GLN A 146 4.23 -19.60 -23.63
N MET A 147 3.17 -20.37 -23.38
CA MET A 147 3.09 -21.18 -22.17
C MET A 147 4.31 -22.10 -22.08
N GLY A 148 4.96 -22.10 -20.93
CA GLY A 148 6.16 -22.89 -20.72
C GLY A 148 5.90 -24.39 -20.73
N TYR A 149 6.94 -25.15 -21.08
CA TYR A 149 6.85 -26.61 -21.15
C TYR A 149 6.46 -27.21 -19.80
N GLY A 150 5.56 -28.20 -19.82
CA GLY A 150 5.09 -28.89 -18.62
C GLY A 150 3.99 -28.17 -17.83
N THR A 151 3.60 -26.95 -18.21
CA THR A 151 2.51 -26.21 -17.55
C THR A 151 1.15 -26.90 -17.69
N TYR A 152 0.89 -27.59 -18.81
CA TYR A 152 -0.34 -28.37 -19.00
C TYR A 152 -0.47 -29.55 -18.02
N ALA A 153 0.65 -30.17 -17.64
CA ALA A 153 0.67 -31.23 -16.63
C ALA A 153 0.62 -30.68 -15.19
N ASN A 154 0.98 -29.41 -15.00
CA ASN A 154 1.10 -28.75 -13.69
C ASN A 154 0.08 -27.61 -13.53
N GLN A 155 -1.18 -27.84 -13.91
CA GLN A 155 -2.21 -26.79 -13.88
C GLN A 155 -2.55 -26.29 -12.47
N ASP A 156 -2.43 -27.13 -11.44
CA ASP A 156 -2.65 -26.69 -10.05
C ASP A 156 -1.59 -25.67 -9.60
N LEU A 157 -0.33 -25.87 -10.02
CA LEU A 157 0.74 -24.92 -9.79
C LEU A 157 0.47 -23.60 -10.54
N CYS A 158 -0.03 -23.68 -11.77
CA CYS A 158 -0.42 -22.49 -12.53
C CYS A 158 -1.57 -21.74 -11.85
N ARG A 159 -2.60 -22.46 -11.35
CA ARG A 159 -3.71 -21.88 -10.60
C ARG A 159 -3.26 -21.24 -9.29
N GLU A 160 -2.32 -21.86 -8.59
CA GLU A 160 -1.72 -21.29 -7.38
C GLU A 160 -0.95 -19.99 -7.69
N PHE A 161 -0.18 -19.95 -8.78
CA PHE A 161 0.49 -18.74 -9.23
C PHE A 161 -0.52 -17.63 -9.57
N ILE A 162 -1.56 -17.94 -10.36
CA ILE A 162 -2.63 -17.00 -10.72
C ILE A 162 -3.25 -16.43 -9.44
N ALA A 163 -3.66 -17.28 -8.50
CA ALA A 163 -4.33 -16.83 -7.27
C ALA A 163 -3.45 -15.95 -6.38
N LYS A 164 -2.12 -16.15 -6.39
CA LYS A 164 -1.17 -15.41 -5.55
C LYS A 164 -0.68 -14.12 -6.19
N PHE A 165 -0.48 -14.13 -7.51
CA PHE A 165 0.33 -13.13 -8.18
C PHE A 165 -0.41 -12.42 -9.33
N ILE A 166 -1.64 -12.81 -9.65
CA ILE A 166 -2.46 -12.16 -10.68
C ILE A 166 -3.76 -11.66 -10.07
N ARG A 167 -3.99 -10.36 -10.23
CA ARG A 167 -5.15 -9.64 -9.68
C ARG A 167 -6.40 -9.88 -10.52
N ALA A 168 -7.55 -9.56 -9.93
CA ALA A 168 -8.84 -9.66 -10.59
C ALA A 168 -8.98 -8.74 -11.82
N ASP A 169 -8.19 -7.67 -11.91
CA ASP A 169 -8.14 -6.74 -13.06
C ASP A 169 -7.17 -7.19 -14.17
N GLY A 170 -6.55 -8.37 -14.04
CA GLY A 170 -5.68 -8.96 -15.05
C GLY A 170 -4.22 -8.50 -15.00
N PHE A 171 -3.82 -7.71 -14.00
CA PHE A 171 -2.42 -7.32 -13.80
C PHE A 171 -1.69 -8.22 -12.80
N SER A 172 -0.38 -8.42 -12.97
CA SER A 172 0.43 -9.16 -12.01
C SER A 172 0.89 -8.29 -10.84
N THR A 173 1.44 -8.94 -9.82
CA THR A 173 2.18 -8.29 -8.72
C THR A 173 3.66 -8.03 -9.06
N TYR A 174 4.11 -8.30 -10.29
CA TYR A 174 5.51 -8.10 -10.69
C TYR A 174 5.93 -6.64 -10.51
N LYS A 175 6.87 -6.41 -9.59
CA LYS A 175 7.38 -5.07 -9.23
C LYS A 175 6.28 -4.05 -8.95
N ARG A 176 5.11 -4.52 -8.50
CA ARG A 176 4.04 -3.71 -7.93
C ARG A 176 4.10 -3.90 -6.42
N GLY A 177 4.30 -2.82 -5.68
CA GLY A 177 4.63 -2.86 -4.26
C GLY A 177 6.12 -3.03 -3.92
N THR A 178 7.02 -3.14 -4.91
CA THR A 178 8.45 -2.85 -4.68
C THR A 178 8.62 -1.34 -4.67
N THR A 179 8.52 -0.77 -3.47
CA THR A 179 8.89 0.60 -3.11
C THR A 179 10.38 0.83 -3.34
N ASP A 180 10.81 0.92 -4.59
CA ASP A 180 11.77 1.95 -4.92
C ASP A 180 10.93 3.21 -5.18
N GLY A 181 11.13 4.26 -4.37
CA GLY A 181 10.53 5.57 -4.64
C GLY A 181 10.77 6.06 -6.08
N SER A 182 11.71 5.44 -6.79
CA SER A 182 11.97 5.54 -8.23
C SER A 182 10.74 5.29 -9.13
N TRP A 183 9.91 4.26 -8.89
CA TRP A 183 8.79 3.97 -9.81
C TRP A 183 7.64 4.96 -9.66
N ASN A 184 7.21 5.25 -8.42
CA ASN A 184 6.18 6.24 -8.18
C ASN A 184 6.66 7.64 -8.58
N ALA A 185 7.95 7.93 -8.38
CA ALA A 185 8.58 9.14 -8.91
C ALA A 185 8.59 9.16 -10.44
N GLN A 186 8.80 8.02 -11.11
CA GLN A 186 8.73 7.92 -12.56
C GLN A 186 7.31 8.18 -13.07
N VAL A 187 6.28 7.59 -12.45
CA VAL A 187 4.87 7.88 -12.78
C VAL A 187 4.59 9.37 -12.61
N LEU A 188 5.03 9.98 -11.50
CA LEU A 188 4.85 11.41 -11.27
C LEU A 188 5.62 12.26 -12.29
N ALA A 189 6.86 11.89 -12.62
CA ALA A 189 7.70 12.56 -13.61
C ALA A 189 7.06 12.53 -15.01
N GLU A 190 6.56 11.37 -15.44
CA GLU A 190 5.86 11.22 -16.71
C GLU A 190 4.56 12.01 -16.75
N ALA A 191 3.76 11.97 -15.67
CA ALA A 191 2.49 12.69 -15.58
C ALA A 191 2.65 14.22 -15.59
N THR A 192 3.74 14.73 -15.01
CA THR A 192 3.96 16.19 -14.82
C THR A 192 4.98 16.78 -15.79
N GLY A 193 5.82 15.95 -16.41
CA GLY A 193 6.99 16.39 -17.18
C GLY A 193 8.16 16.87 -16.31
N LEU A 194 8.14 16.61 -15.00
CA LEU A 194 9.25 16.92 -14.09
C LEU A 194 10.46 16.00 -14.31
N PRO A 195 11.69 16.47 -14.04
CA PRO A 195 12.82 15.56 -13.87
C PRO A 195 12.54 14.54 -12.77
N ILE A 196 12.94 13.29 -12.97
CA ILE A 196 12.66 12.19 -12.02
C ILE A 196 13.17 12.48 -10.60
N ALA A 197 14.32 13.15 -10.48
CA ALA A 197 14.85 13.57 -9.17
C ALA A 197 13.93 14.57 -8.46
N ARG A 198 13.32 15.50 -9.20
CA ARG A 198 12.36 16.46 -8.63
C ARG A 198 11.06 15.76 -8.26
N ALA A 199 10.55 14.89 -9.12
CA ALA A 199 9.37 14.09 -8.85
C ALA A 199 9.55 13.25 -7.57
N ALA A 200 10.70 12.57 -7.42
CA ALA A 200 11.02 11.82 -6.20
C ALA A 200 11.03 12.69 -4.95
N ALA A 201 11.61 13.90 -5.03
CA ALA A 201 11.70 14.81 -3.89
C ALA A 201 10.34 15.33 -3.38
N ILE A 202 9.34 15.45 -4.26
CA ILE A 202 8.01 15.99 -3.91
C ILE A 202 6.92 14.93 -3.82
N LEU A 203 7.23 13.69 -4.18
CA LEU A 203 6.28 12.58 -4.22
C LEU A 203 5.49 12.44 -2.91
N PRO A 204 6.09 12.52 -1.71
CA PRO A 204 5.33 12.41 -0.46
C PRO A 204 4.25 13.49 -0.34
N GLN A 205 4.56 14.74 -0.70
CA GLN A 205 3.62 15.86 -0.62
C GLN A 205 2.54 15.80 -1.70
N VAL A 206 2.88 15.30 -2.90
CA VAL A 206 1.89 15.05 -3.96
C VAL A 206 0.94 13.94 -3.54
N ALA A 207 1.47 12.80 -3.06
CA ALA A 207 0.67 11.67 -2.62
C ALA A 207 -0.30 12.09 -1.50
N GLU A 208 0.19 12.81 -0.50
CA GLU A 208 -0.63 13.30 0.60
C GLU A 208 -1.69 14.30 0.13
N GLY A 209 -1.32 15.25 -0.73
CA GLY A 209 -2.26 16.19 -1.32
C GLY A 209 -3.36 15.51 -2.12
N LEU A 210 -3.04 14.49 -2.92
CA LEU A 210 -4.01 13.69 -3.67
C LEU A 210 -4.98 12.95 -2.75
N ARG A 211 -4.48 12.31 -1.68
CA ARG A 211 -5.31 11.58 -0.71
C ARG A 211 -6.27 12.52 0.02
N LEU A 212 -5.76 13.61 0.59
CA LEU A 212 -6.59 14.60 1.28
C LEU A 212 -7.55 15.34 0.33
N SER A 213 -7.26 15.39 -0.97
CA SER A 213 -8.17 15.91 -2.00
C SER A 213 -9.24 14.91 -2.45
N GLU A 214 -9.23 13.68 -1.92
CA GLU A 214 -10.08 12.56 -2.36
C GLU A 214 -9.94 12.25 -3.86
N CYS A 215 -8.72 12.43 -4.39
CA CYS A 215 -8.38 12.11 -5.77
C CYS A 215 -8.09 10.61 -5.92
N VAL A 216 -9.15 9.81 -5.82
CA VAL A 216 -9.11 8.34 -5.78
C VAL A 216 -9.27 7.66 -7.14
N SER A 217 -9.32 8.43 -8.23
CA SER A 217 -9.49 7.91 -9.59
C SER A 217 -8.47 8.55 -10.54
N PRO A 218 -8.08 7.86 -11.64
CA PRO A 218 -7.13 8.43 -12.60
C PRO A 218 -7.55 9.80 -13.11
N ARG A 219 -8.84 10.03 -13.36
CA ARG A 219 -9.37 11.33 -13.82
C ARG A 219 -9.17 12.44 -12.80
N ARG A 220 -9.43 12.16 -11.52
CA ARG A 220 -9.23 13.13 -10.44
C ARG A 220 -7.75 13.42 -10.25
N ILE A 221 -6.90 12.40 -10.23
CA ILE A 221 -5.44 12.55 -10.11
C ILE A 221 -4.89 13.37 -11.27
N ALA A 222 -5.27 13.07 -12.51
CA ALA A 222 -4.84 13.81 -13.69
C ALA A 222 -5.26 15.29 -13.62
N MET A 223 -6.51 15.57 -13.24
CA MET A 223 -7.01 16.94 -13.10
C MET A 223 -6.26 17.71 -12.00
N TRP A 224 -6.03 17.06 -10.87
CA TRP A 224 -5.27 17.63 -9.75
C TRP A 224 -3.86 17.98 -10.17
N LEU A 225 -3.12 17.03 -10.76
CA LEU A 225 -1.74 17.27 -11.23
C LEU A 225 -1.68 18.40 -12.27
N ALA A 226 -2.67 18.48 -13.16
CA ALA A 226 -2.73 19.51 -14.18
C ALA A 226 -2.96 20.91 -13.61
N GLN A 227 -3.96 21.06 -12.74
CA GLN A 227 -4.30 22.36 -12.16
C GLN A 227 -3.23 22.82 -11.17
N ILE A 228 -2.83 21.95 -10.24
CA ILE A 228 -1.84 22.29 -9.22
C ILE A 228 -0.46 22.51 -9.85
N GLY A 229 -0.10 21.72 -10.86
CA GLY A 229 1.13 21.95 -11.63
C GLY A 229 1.13 23.29 -12.35
N HIS A 230 -0.02 23.79 -12.80
CA HIS A 230 -0.10 25.14 -13.38
C HIS A 230 0.06 26.24 -12.32
N GLU A 231 -0.70 26.16 -11.22
CA GLU A 231 -0.68 27.19 -10.16
C GLU A 231 0.67 27.34 -9.47
N SER A 232 1.50 26.29 -9.47
CA SER A 232 2.76 26.23 -8.73
C SER A 232 4.02 26.35 -9.58
N ASP A 233 3.90 26.82 -10.82
CA ASP A 233 4.99 26.81 -11.80
C ASP A 233 5.67 25.43 -11.90
N ASN A 234 4.86 24.43 -12.26
CA ASN A 234 5.26 23.02 -12.31
C ASN A 234 5.82 22.49 -10.98
N PHE A 235 5.16 22.78 -9.86
CA PHE A 235 5.58 22.39 -8.50
C PHE A 235 6.92 23.00 -8.05
N ASN A 236 7.38 24.08 -8.67
CA ASN A 236 8.61 24.79 -8.26
C ASN A 236 8.36 25.86 -7.20
N ALA A 237 7.15 26.42 -7.12
CA ALA A 237 6.81 27.52 -6.24
C ALA A 237 5.83 27.10 -5.13
N THR A 238 6.26 27.20 -3.87
CA THR A 238 5.38 27.10 -2.68
C THR A 238 4.97 28.47 -2.13
N GLU A 239 5.47 29.54 -2.73
CA GLU A 239 5.20 30.93 -2.35
C GLU A 239 5.25 31.81 -3.61
N GLU A 240 4.34 32.78 -3.71
CA GLU A 240 4.27 33.77 -4.78
C GLU A 240 5.61 34.48 -4.97
N TYR A 241 6.09 34.63 -6.22
CA TYR A 241 7.39 35.28 -6.48
C TYR A 241 7.40 36.78 -6.16
N GLU A 242 6.28 37.46 -6.37
CA GLU A 242 6.15 38.88 -6.06
C GLU A 242 6.06 39.08 -4.54
N LYS A 243 6.97 39.88 -3.97
CA LYS A 243 7.05 40.10 -2.50
C LYS A 243 6.63 41.50 -2.07
N GLY A 244 6.42 42.42 -3.01
CA GLY A 244 6.09 43.83 -2.78
C GLY A 244 6.83 44.46 -1.61
N ASP A 245 6.10 44.83 -0.55
CA ASP A 245 6.64 45.54 0.62
C ASP A 245 7.27 44.64 1.70
N GLY A 246 7.43 43.34 1.44
CA GLY A 246 8.04 42.38 2.38
C GLY A 246 7.14 41.96 3.54
N GLY A 247 5.85 42.30 3.50
CA GLY A 247 4.85 41.92 4.49
C GLY A 247 4.46 43.03 5.46
N ALA A 248 4.72 44.29 5.10
CA ALA A 248 4.31 45.46 5.88
C ALA A 248 2.80 45.68 5.78
N THR A 249 2.19 45.43 4.62
CA THR A 249 0.73 45.45 4.44
C THR A 249 0.14 44.04 4.41
N GLU A 250 -1.17 43.94 4.66
CA GLU A 250 -1.87 42.66 4.75
C GLU A 250 -1.71 41.80 3.49
N ARG A 251 -1.78 42.42 2.30
CA ARG A 251 -1.61 41.73 0.99
C ARG A 251 -0.28 40.98 0.90
N TRP A 252 0.82 41.57 1.36
CA TRP A 252 2.14 40.96 1.30
C TRP A 252 2.42 40.08 2.52
N LYS A 253 1.75 40.32 3.65
CA LYS A 253 1.82 39.42 4.80
C LYS A 253 1.17 38.07 4.48
N TYR A 254 0.01 38.09 3.83
CA TYR A 254 -0.78 36.92 3.42
C TYR A 254 -0.81 36.76 1.89
N LEU A 255 0.36 36.89 1.28
CA LEU A 255 0.60 36.59 -0.14
C LEU A 255 0.44 35.09 -0.45
N GLY A 256 0.38 34.72 -1.74
CA GLY A 256 0.10 33.35 -2.15
C GLY A 256 1.11 32.32 -1.63
N ARG A 257 0.62 31.25 -0.97
CA ARG A 257 1.44 30.12 -0.49
C ARG A 257 0.79 28.76 -0.74
N THR A 258 1.59 27.70 -0.63
CA THR A 258 1.31 26.33 -1.10
C THR A 258 1.22 26.25 -2.63
N TRP A 259 1.02 25.04 -3.18
CA TRP A 259 0.92 24.89 -4.62
C TRP A 259 -0.38 25.44 -5.24
N ILE A 260 -1.43 25.73 -4.45
CA ILE A 260 -2.67 26.38 -4.92
C ILE A 260 -2.70 27.90 -4.67
N GLN A 261 -1.61 28.48 -4.14
CA GLN A 261 -1.51 29.93 -3.89
C GLN A 261 -2.62 30.49 -2.98
N ILE A 262 -2.82 29.88 -1.80
CA ILE A 262 -3.72 30.41 -0.76
C ILE A 262 -3.29 31.84 -0.42
N THR A 263 -4.20 32.80 -0.60
CA THR A 263 -3.96 34.24 -0.45
C THR A 263 -5.04 34.86 0.44
N TRP A 264 -4.76 36.00 1.07
CA TRP A 264 -5.63 36.76 1.96
C TRP A 264 -5.77 36.19 3.37
N ARG A 265 -5.80 37.08 4.37
CA ARG A 265 -5.86 36.72 5.79
C ARG A 265 -7.02 35.81 6.13
N GLU A 266 -8.17 36.01 5.49
CA GLU A 266 -9.38 35.21 5.69
C GLU A 266 -9.19 33.74 5.30
N ASN A 267 -8.54 33.47 4.17
CA ASN A 267 -8.29 32.10 3.70
C ASN A 267 -7.21 31.43 4.54
N TYR A 268 -6.19 32.16 4.97
CA TYR A 268 -5.22 31.66 5.96
C TYR A 268 -5.90 31.23 7.26
N ALA A 269 -6.87 32.01 7.74
CA ALA A 269 -7.64 31.69 8.93
C ALA A 269 -8.55 30.47 8.71
N ALA A 270 -9.22 30.38 7.55
CA ALA A 270 -10.08 29.25 7.21
C ALA A 270 -9.27 27.95 7.06
N PHE A 271 -8.14 28.00 6.36
CA PHE A 271 -7.21 26.90 6.21
C PHE A 271 -6.65 26.45 7.56
N SER A 272 -6.25 27.38 8.44
CA SER A 272 -5.76 27.03 9.79
C SER A 272 -6.82 26.29 10.62
N ARG A 273 -8.08 26.70 10.56
CA ARG A 273 -9.15 25.98 11.28
C ARG A 273 -9.34 24.56 10.74
N TRP A 274 -9.37 24.40 9.42
CA TRP A 274 -9.51 23.09 8.79
C TRP A 274 -8.32 22.18 9.08
N ALA A 275 -7.09 22.67 8.95
CA ALA A 275 -5.89 21.89 9.20
C ALA A 275 -5.80 21.45 10.67
N PHE A 276 -6.21 22.31 11.62
CA PHE A 276 -6.31 21.95 13.03
C PHE A 276 -7.36 20.86 13.30
N GLN A 277 -8.54 20.97 12.68
CA GLN A 277 -9.60 19.95 12.82
C GLN A 277 -9.19 18.58 12.28
N ASN A 278 -8.28 18.53 11.31
CA ASN A 278 -7.73 17.30 10.74
C ASN A 278 -6.41 16.86 11.42
N GLY A 279 -5.99 17.50 12.52
CA GLY A 279 -4.79 17.12 13.27
C GLY A 279 -3.46 17.44 12.58
N LEU A 280 -3.46 18.28 11.53
CA LEU A 280 -2.28 18.60 10.71
C LEU A 280 -1.40 19.71 11.32
N ILE A 281 -1.94 20.50 12.26
CA ILE A 281 -1.27 21.61 12.93
C ILE A 281 -1.77 21.76 14.38
N PRO A 282 -0.99 22.39 15.28
CA PRO A 282 -1.29 22.37 16.72
C PRO A 282 -2.32 23.40 17.20
N THR A 283 -2.66 24.41 16.41
CA THR A 283 -3.60 25.47 16.81
C THR A 283 -4.50 25.94 15.66
N PRO A 284 -5.73 26.42 15.92
CA PRO A 284 -6.67 26.84 14.89
C PRO A 284 -6.32 28.19 14.20
N THR A 285 -5.31 28.92 14.69
CA THR A 285 -4.84 30.21 14.14
C THR A 285 -3.43 30.15 13.56
N TYR A 286 -2.83 28.96 13.49
CA TYR A 286 -1.40 28.76 13.22
C TYR A 286 -0.85 29.61 12.06
N PHE A 287 -1.48 29.59 10.88
CA PHE A 287 -0.98 30.33 9.72
C PHE A 287 -1.40 31.81 9.72
N VAL A 288 -2.36 32.22 10.55
CA VAL A 288 -2.61 33.66 10.78
C VAL A 288 -1.48 34.28 11.58
N ASP A 289 -0.99 33.54 12.58
CA ASP A 289 0.09 33.95 13.48
C ASP A 289 1.46 33.77 12.82
N ARG A 290 1.61 32.73 11.99
CA ARG A 290 2.85 32.34 11.32
C ARG A 290 2.68 32.18 9.80
N PRO A 291 2.30 33.25 9.07
CA PRO A 291 1.93 33.14 7.66
C PRO A 291 3.04 32.65 6.74
N ARG A 292 4.31 32.90 7.09
CA ARG A 292 5.46 32.45 6.29
C ARG A 292 5.66 30.94 6.31
N GLU A 293 5.29 30.26 7.40
CA GLU A 293 5.43 28.80 7.50
C GLU A 293 4.54 28.07 6.50
N LEU A 294 3.47 28.70 6.00
CA LEU A 294 2.63 28.11 4.94
C LEU A 294 3.39 27.90 3.62
N ALA A 295 4.58 28.48 3.45
CA ALA A 295 5.44 28.26 2.29
C ALA A 295 6.30 26.99 2.39
N GLU A 296 6.33 26.33 3.56
CA GLU A 296 7.12 25.11 3.75
C GLU A 296 6.57 23.95 2.90
N LEU A 297 7.48 23.14 2.37
CA LEU A 297 7.14 22.06 1.44
C LEU A 297 6.11 21.08 2.03
N GLN A 298 6.19 20.79 3.34
CA GLN A 298 5.24 19.91 4.03
C GLN A 298 3.77 20.32 3.88
N TYR A 299 3.48 21.62 3.68
CA TYR A 299 2.11 22.13 3.49
C TYR A 299 1.74 22.32 2.01
N ALA A 300 2.68 22.13 1.09
CA ALA A 300 2.51 22.47 -0.33
C ALA A 300 1.40 21.66 -1.01
N GLY A 301 1.26 20.38 -0.67
CA GLY A 301 0.17 19.50 -1.14
C GLY A 301 -1.11 19.58 -0.30
N ILE A 302 -1.01 20.01 0.96
CA ILE A 302 -2.14 20.12 1.90
C ILE A 302 -3.02 21.32 1.54
N GLY A 303 -2.44 22.46 1.14
CA GLY A 303 -3.19 23.64 0.69
C GLY A 303 -4.18 23.33 -0.44
N PRO A 304 -3.72 22.70 -1.54
CA PRO A 304 -4.60 22.17 -2.59
C PRO A 304 -5.77 21.35 -2.05
N ALA A 305 -5.53 20.44 -1.09
CA ALA A 305 -6.58 19.58 -0.56
C ALA A 305 -7.71 20.35 0.11
N TRP A 306 -7.39 21.34 0.95
CA TRP A 306 -8.40 22.22 1.53
C TRP A 306 -9.18 22.99 0.45
N TYR A 307 -8.49 23.54 -0.54
CA TYR A 307 -9.16 24.29 -1.59
C TYR A 307 -10.11 23.39 -2.39
N TRP A 308 -9.64 22.19 -2.71
CA TRP A 308 -10.34 21.18 -3.52
C TRP A 308 -11.59 20.61 -2.85
N THR A 309 -11.53 20.37 -1.54
CA THR A 309 -12.59 19.68 -0.78
C THR A 309 -13.48 20.62 0.01
N VAL A 310 -12.96 21.78 0.42
CA VAL A 310 -13.68 22.72 1.30
C VAL A 310 -14.00 24.02 0.59
N ALA A 311 -12.99 24.73 0.06
CA ALA A 311 -13.22 26.04 -0.54
C ALA A 311 -14.04 25.95 -1.86
N ARG A 312 -13.86 24.84 -2.60
CA ARG A 312 -14.51 24.51 -3.87
C ARG A 312 -14.92 23.04 -3.93
N ALA A 313 -15.77 22.62 -2.99
CA ALA A 313 -16.18 21.21 -2.79
C ALA A 313 -16.75 20.48 -4.03
N ASN A 314 -17.14 21.20 -5.09
CA ASN A 314 -17.68 20.62 -6.33
C ASN A 314 -16.61 20.22 -7.36
N ILE A 315 -15.32 20.45 -7.10
CA ILE A 315 -14.25 20.13 -8.07
C ILE A 315 -14.21 18.63 -8.40
N ASN A 316 -14.26 17.73 -7.42
CA ASN A 316 -14.21 16.28 -7.67
C ASN A 316 -15.31 15.81 -8.63
N ALA A 317 -16.53 16.33 -8.49
CA ALA A 317 -17.63 16.01 -9.41
C ALA A 317 -17.39 16.51 -10.84
N LEU A 318 -16.65 17.61 -11.02
CA LEU A 318 -16.23 18.10 -12.35
C LEU A 318 -15.12 17.23 -12.93
N CYS A 319 -14.17 16.78 -12.11
CA CYS A 319 -13.13 15.85 -12.52
C CYS A 319 -13.71 14.54 -13.06
N ASP A 320 -14.74 14.00 -12.39
CA ASP A 320 -15.39 12.75 -12.81
C ASP A 320 -16.03 12.86 -14.21
N ARG A 321 -16.48 14.06 -14.57
CA ARG A 321 -17.00 14.42 -15.90
C ARG A 321 -15.92 14.86 -16.90
N ALA A 322 -14.65 14.84 -16.51
CA ALA A 322 -13.52 15.37 -17.29
C ALA A 322 -13.70 16.85 -17.70
N ASP A 323 -14.39 17.64 -16.87
CA ASP A 323 -14.70 19.05 -17.16
C ASP A 323 -13.53 19.96 -16.75
N LEU A 324 -12.49 20.01 -17.59
CA LEU A 324 -11.31 20.85 -17.37
C LEU A 324 -11.68 22.33 -17.25
N ASN A 325 -12.58 22.81 -18.12
CA ASN A 325 -12.97 24.22 -18.16
C ASN A 325 -13.67 24.63 -16.86
N GLY A 326 -14.58 23.79 -16.35
CA GLY A 326 -15.25 24.02 -15.09
C GLY A 326 -14.28 24.08 -13.91
N VAL A 327 -13.32 23.14 -13.83
CA VAL A 327 -12.31 23.15 -12.76
C VAL A 327 -11.40 24.37 -12.86
N THR A 328 -10.93 24.72 -14.06
CA THR A 328 -10.11 25.92 -14.29
C THR A 328 -10.84 27.19 -13.86
N TYR A 329 -12.12 27.31 -14.20
CA TYR A 329 -12.92 28.46 -13.79
C TYR A 329 -13.05 28.58 -12.27
N LEU A 330 -13.23 27.46 -11.55
CA LEU A 330 -13.33 27.47 -10.08
C LEU A 330 -12.03 27.81 -9.36
N ILE A 331 -10.90 27.41 -9.95
CA ILE A 331 -9.56 27.66 -9.38
C ILE A 331 -9.13 29.09 -9.66
N ASN A 332 -9.17 29.51 -10.93
CA ASN A 332 -8.59 30.78 -11.37
C ASN A 332 -9.64 31.92 -11.49
N GLY A 333 -10.94 31.64 -11.35
CA GLY A 333 -12.01 32.62 -11.56
C GLY A 333 -12.23 33.01 -13.03
N GLY A 334 -11.65 32.24 -13.96
CA GLY A 334 -11.65 32.48 -15.41
C GLY A 334 -10.78 31.45 -16.13
N TYR A 335 -10.53 31.63 -17.43
CA TYR A 335 -9.84 30.65 -18.28
C TYR A 335 -8.35 30.97 -18.55
N ASN A 336 -7.71 31.77 -17.69
CA ASN A 336 -6.30 32.10 -17.87
C ASN A 336 -5.45 30.82 -17.74
N GLY A 337 -4.52 30.64 -18.68
CA GLY A 337 -3.66 29.46 -18.73
C GLY A 337 -4.35 28.17 -19.20
N LEU A 338 -5.60 28.22 -19.68
CA LEU A 338 -6.34 27.03 -20.10
C LEU A 338 -5.58 26.12 -21.09
N PRO A 339 -4.86 26.63 -22.12
CA PRO A 339 -4.06 25.77 -22.99
C PRO A 339 -2.96 24.99 -22.26
N ASP A 340 -2.27 25.60 -21.29
CA ASP A 340 -1.24 24.93 -20.50
C ASP A 340 -1.84 23.86 -19.59
N ARG A 341 -2.96 24.18 -18.93
CA ARG A 341 -3.71 23.23 -18.10
C ARG A 341 -4.21 22.03 -18.92
N GLN A 342 -4.66 22.27 -20.15
CA GLN A 342 -5.07 21.21 -21.08
C GLN A 342 -3.89 20.30 -21.47
N ASN A 343 -2.72 20.88 -21.76
CA ASN A 343 -1.52 20.10 -22.08
C ASN A 343 -1.07 19.22 -20.92
N ARG A 344 -1.09 19.75 -19.69
CA ARG A 344 -0.79 18.97 -18.47
C ARG A 344 -1.83 17.89 -18.22
N TYR A 345 -3.11 18.19 -18.41
CA TYR A 345 -4.19 17.23 -18.24
C TYR A 345 -4.10 16.09 -19.24
N ASN A 346 -3.80 16.38 -20.51
CA ASN A 346 -3.61 15.36 -21.55
C ASN A 346 -2.42 14.45 -21.23
N ARG A 347 -1.29 15.04 -20.80
CA ARG A 347 -0.10 14.30 -20.39
C ARG A 347 -0.41 13.33 -19.25
N ALA A 348 -1.03 13.81 -18.17
CA ALA A 348 -1.37 12.96 -17.04
C ALA A 348 -2.41 11.88 -17.42
N THR A 349 -3.45 12.26 -18.17
CA THR A 349 -4.52 11.33 -18.60
C THR A 349 -3.97 10.16 -19.42
N ALA A 350 -2.92 10.37 -20.22
CA ALA A 350 -2.29 9.32 -21.03
C ALA A 350 -1.72 8.16 -20.20
N LEU A 351 -1.47 8.34 -18.90
CA LEU A 351 -0.96 7.29 -18.02
C LEU A 351 -2.06 6.35 -17.49
N GLY A 352 -3.34 6.72 -17.59
CA GLY A 352 -4.46 5.91 -17.13
C GLY A 352 -4.30 5.43 -15.68
N ASP A 353 -4.52 4.13 -15.46
CA ASP A 353 -4.50 3.53 -14.12
C ASP A 353 -3.13 3.59 -13.43
N ARG A 354 -2.04 3.83 -14.17
CA ARG A 354 -0.71 4.03 -13.56
C ARG A 354 -0.71 5.20 -12.57
N LEU A 355 -1.60 6.19 -12.76
CA LEU A 355 -1.76 7.31 -11.82
C LEU A 355 -2.17 6.85 -10.40
N LEU A 356 -2.84 5.71 -10.26
CA LEU A 356 -3.25 5.19 -8.95
C LEU A 356 -2.05 4.78 -8.08
N GLU A 357 -0.90 4.50 -8.68
CA GLU A 357 0.35 4.22 -7.94
C GLU A 357 0.79 5.42 -7.07
N LEU A 358 0.37 6.65 -7.42
CA LEU A 358 0.71 7.86 -6.66
C LEU A 358 -0.01 7.96 -5.30
N ILE A 359 -1.12 7.24 -5.12
CA ILE A 359 -1.92 7.27 -3.90
C ILE A 359 -1.86 5.95 -3.11
N GLN A 360 -1.34 4.87 -3.72
CA GLN A 360 -1.11 3.62 -3.03
C GLN A 360 -0.15 3.89 -1.86
N GLU A 361 -0.53 3.41 -0.68
CA GLU A 361 0.39 3.33 0.44
C GLU A 361 1.49 2.35 0.03
N GLY A 362 2.69 2.88 -0.23
CA GLY A 362 3.87 2.04 -0.14
C GLY A 362 3.87 1.47 1.27
N ASP A 363 3.98 0.16 1.39
CA ASP A 363 4.10 -0.50 2.68
C ASP A 363 5.36 0.07 3.36
N ASP A 364 5.19 1.06 4.24
CA ASP A 364 6.26 1.82 4.90
C ASP A 364 7.18 0.87 5.70
N MET A 365 6.66 -0.34 5.97
CA MET A 365 7.34 -1.47 6.59
C MET A 365 8.32 -2.19 5.64
N ALA A 366 8.14 -2.11 4.32
CA ALA A 366 9.00 -2.74 3.31
C ALA A 366 10.30 -1.95 3.05
N GLN A 367 10.38 -0.68 3.47
CA GLN A 367 11.59 0.14 3.36
C GLN A 367 12.49 0.07 4.60
N VAL A 368 12.01 -0.54 5.70
CA VAL A 368 12.85 -0.78 6.87
C VAL A 368 13.90 -1.84 6.49
N PRO A 369 15.21 -1.52 6.59
CA PRO A 369 16.26 -2.49 6.28
C PRO A 369 16.08 -3.80 7.05
N GLN A 370 16.30 -4.94 6.39
CA GLN A 370 16.07 -6.27 6.97
C GLN A 370 16.84 -6.49 8.28
N ASP A 371 18.01 -5.86 8.46
CA ASP A 371 18.78 -5.93 9.70
C ASP A 371 18.08 -5.25 10.88
N GLN A 372 17.30 -4.20 10.62
CA GLN A 372 16.46 -3.57 11.65
C GLN A 372 15.27 -4.46 12.00
N TRP A 373 14.67 -5.12 11.01
CA TRP A 373 13.65 -6.16 11.25
C TRP A 373 14.18 -7.31 12.08
N ASP A 374 15.33 -7.86 11.71
CA ASP A 374 15.98 -8.95 12.41
C ASP A 374 16.38 -8.53 13.83
N ARG A 375 16.76 -7.27 14.02
CA ARG A 375 17.03 -6.71 15.36
C ARG A 375 15.77 -6.68 16.21
N VAL A 376 14.68 -6.09 15.71
CA VAL A 376 13.42 -6.01 16.46
C VAL A 376 12.87 -7.40 16.74
N PHE A 377 12.85 -8.28 15.75
CA PHE A 377 12.39 -9.66 15.92
C PHE A 377 13.22 -10.40 16.98
N ARG A 378 14.56 -10.29 16.92
CA ARG A 378 15.45 -10.87 17.92
C ARG A 378 15.21 -10.31 19.31
N GLU A 379 15.10 -8.99 19.45
CA GLU A 379 14.80 -8.35 20.73
C GLU A 379 13.47 -8.84 21.31
N GLN A 380 12.43 -8.94 20.48
CA GLN A 380 11.09 -9.41 20.88
C GLN A 380 11.04 -10.90 21.24
N THR A 381 11.90 -11.72 20.64
CA THR A 381 11.86 -13.19 20.79
C THR A 381 12.96 -13.76 21.67
N GLN A 382 14.02 -13.00 21.98
CA GLN A 382 15.05 -13.45 22.91
C GLN A 382 14.54 -13.47 24.34
N GLU A 383 15.09 -14.38 25.12
CA GLU A 383 14.84 -14.42 26.56
C GLU A 383 15.74 -13.40 27.28
N HIS A 384 15.18 -12.75 28.29
CA HIS A 384 15.87 -11.72 29.07
C HIS A 384 16.04 -12.15 30.52
N GLU A 385 17.13 -11.71 31.16
CA GLU A 385 17.32 -11.80 32.62
C GLU A 385 16.55 -10.68 33.34
N SER A 386 16.20 -10.89 34.60
CA SER A 386 15.66 -9.83 35.46
C SER A 386 16.67 -8.71 35.65
N LEU A 387 16.28 -7.45 35.47
CA LEU A 387 17.12 -6.29 35.80
C LEU A 387 17.05 -5.88 37.29
N SER A 388 16.25 -6.59 38.10
CA SER A 388 16.13 -6.32 39.54
C SER A 388 17.46 -6.55 40.25
N GLY A 389 17.89 -5.59 41.07
CA GLY A 389 19.05 -5.76 41.97
C GLY A 389 18.80 -6.76 43.11
N TYR A 390 17.55 -7.22 43.28
CA TYR A 390 17.16 -8.25 44.26
C TYR A 390 16.98 -9.65 43.65
N ARG A 391 17.37 -9.85 42.39
CA ARG A 391 17.29 -11.17 41.74
C ARG A 391 18.19 -12.18 42.42
N ASP A 392 17.76 -13.44 42.50
CA ASP A 392 18.59 -14.51 43.05
C ASP A 392 19.74 -14.83 42.08
N PRO A 393 20.98 -15.02 42.56
CA PRO A 393 22.08 -15.45 41.71
C PRO A 393 21.76 -16.78 41.01
N GLY A 394 21.70 -16.76 39.68
CA GLY A 394 21.41 -17.93 38.86
C GLY A 394 19.91 -18.25 38.70
N GLU A 395 18.99 -17.32 38.99
CA GLU A 395 17.54 -17.53 38.81
C GLU A 395 17.09 -17.77 37.35
N GLY A 396 17.99 -17.53 36.39
CA GLY A 396 17.75 -17.76 34.97
C GLY A 396 16.97 -16.62 34.29
N ASN A 397 16.51 -16.88 33.06
CA ASN A 397 15.78 -15.90 32.27
C ASN A 397 14.31 -15.80 32.70
N ILE A 398 13.76 -14.58 32.70
CA ILE A 398 12.36 -14.29 33.02
C ILE A 398 11.43 -14.36 31.79
N GLY A 399 12.00 -14.54 30.61
CA GLY A 399 11.30 -14.81 29.35
C GLY A 399 11.44 -13.71 28.31
N THR A 400 10.65 -13.82 27.24
CA THR A 400 10.58 -12.83 26.15
C THR A 400 9.80 -11.58 26.56
N TRP A 401 9.89 -10.50 25.79
CA TRP A 401 9.13 -9.27 26.07
C TRP A 401 7.63 -9.53 26.23
N CYS A 402 7.02 -10.36 25.37
CA CYS A 402 5.62 -10.73 25.51
C CYS A 402 5.32 -11.45 26.84
N ARG A 403 6.20 -12.35 27.29
CA ARG A 403 6.04 -13.03 28.59
C ARG A 403 6.21 -12.06 29.75
N ILE A 404 7.20 -11.15 29.66
CA ILE A 404 7.45 -10.12 30.66
C ILE A 404 6.24 -9.19 30.80
N ASP A 405 5.65 -8.72 29.70
CA ASP A 405 4.49 -7.84 29.75
C ASP A 405 3.24 -8.53 30.30
N ARG A 406 3.02 -9.81 29.98
CA ARG A 406 1.96 -10.60 30.63
C ARG A 406 2.22 -10.81 32.13
N ASN A 407 3.47 -10.97 32.53
CA ASN A 407 3.83 -11.04 33.95
C ASN A 407 3.59 -9.70 34.67
N LYS A 408 3.78 -8.55 33.99
CA LYS A 408 3.43 -7.24 34.56
C LYS A 408 1.93 -7.11 34.81
N ASP A 409 1.09 -7.51 33.85
CA ASP A 409 -0.37 -7.57 34.03
C ASP A 409 -0.73 -8.42 35.26
N LEU A 410 -0.18 -9.64 35.36
CA LEU A 410 -0.37 -10.51 36.51
C LEU A 410 0.00 -9.83 37.84
N MET A 411 1.24 -9.32 37.95
CA MET A 411 1.74 -8.73 39.19
C MET A 411 0.96 -7.48 39.59
N LEU A 412 0.67 -6.59 38.64
CA LEU A 412 -0.09 -5.37 38.91
C LEU A 412 -1.53 -5.68 39.28
N HIS A 413 -2.18 -6.63 38.58
CA HIS A 413 -3.55 -7.00 38.87
C HIS A 413 -3.68 -7.64 40.26
N GLU A 414 -2.77 -8.53 40.65
CA GLU A 414 -2.74 -9.10 42.01
C GLU A 414 -2.52 -8.03 43.07
N LEU A 415 -1.46 -7.22 42.93
CA LEU A 415 -1.12 -6.17 43.90
C LEU A 415 -2.22 -5.12 44.03
N TYR A 416 -2.81 -4.71 42.91
CA TYR A 416 -3.88 -3.70 42.91
C TYR A 416 -5.20 -4.26 43.45
N THR A 417 -5.53 -5.52 43.17
CA THR A 417 -6.69 -6.20 43.77
C THR A 417 -6.52 -6.27 45.30
N GLU A 418 -5.36 -6.71 45.78
CA GLU A 418 -5.07 -6.77 47.20
C GLU A 418 -5.10 -5.38 47.86
N TRP A 419 -4.48 -4.38 47.22
CA TRP A 419 -4.45 -3.01 47.71
C TRP A 419 -5.86 -2.40 47.78
N LYS A 420 -6.69 -2.55 46.75
CA LYS A 420 -8.06 -2.02 46.74
C LYS A 420 -8.93 -2.67 47.82
N ALA A 421 -8.78 -3.98 48.05
CA ALA A 421 -9.51 -4.65 49.12
C ALA A 421 -9.10 -4.14 50.50
N VAL A 422 -7.80 -3.96 50.75
CA VAL A 422 -7.27 -3.59 52.08
C VAL A 422 -7.40 -2.10 52.36
N GLN A 423 -7.08 -1.24 51.40
CA GLN A 423 -6.94 0.21 51.61
C GLN A 423 -8.21 0.99 51.28
N VAL A 424 -9.03 0.48 50.34
CA VAL A 424 -10.20 1.19 49.81
C VAL A 424 -11.52 0.51 50.18
N GLY A 425 -11.49 -0.77 50.54
CA GLY A 425 -12.72 -1.53 50.83
C GLY A 425 -13.50 -1.92 49.58
N ASP A 426 -12.85 -2.01 48.42
CA ASP A 426 -13.52 -2.30 47.15
C ASP A 426 -14.18 -3.69 47.15
N LEU A 427 -15.49 -3.72 46.96
CA LEU A 427 -16.31 -4.93 47.10
C LEU A 427 -15.95 -6.03 46.10
N ASP A 428 -15.63 -5.68 44.84
CA ASP A 428 -15.21 -6.68 43.84
C ASP A 428 -13.84 -7.29 44.19
N SER A 429 -12.93 -6.48 44.71
CA SER A 429 -11.61 -6.94 45.14
C SER A 429 -11.71 -7.85 46.37
N ILE A 430 -12.56 -7.51 47.34
CA ILE A 430 -12.85 -8.37 48.50
C ILE A 430 -13.48 -9.69 48.04
N ARG A 431 -14.46 -9.64 47.13
CA ARG A 431 -15.07 -10.83 46.52
C ARG A 431 -14.04 -11.73 45.86
N ARG A 432 -13.07 -11.16 45.12
CA ARG A 432 -11.97 -11.91 44.49
C ARG A 432 -11.06 -12.56 45.51
N LEU A 433 -10.70 -11.86 46.59
CA LEU A 433 -9.90 -12.42 47.68
C LEU A 433 -10.62 -13.56 48.40
N VAL A 434 -11.91 -13.40 48.70
CA VAL A 434 -12.76 -14.45 49.30
C VAL A 434 -12.79 -15.69 48.40
N ARG A 435 -12.97 -15.51 47.09
CA ARG A 435 -12.92 -16.60 46.11
C ARG A 435 -11.60 -17.33 46.09
N SER A 436 -10.49 -16.59 46.02
CA SER A 436 -9.15 -17.18 46.03
C SER A 436 -8.85 -17.90 47.35
N ALA A 437 -9.28 -17.36 48.49
CA ALA A 437 -9.11 -17.98 49.80
C ALA A 437 -9.95 -19.26 49.99
N ALA A 438 -11.07 -19.38 49.28
CA ALA A 438 -11.89 -20.60 49.21
C ALA A 438 -11.36 -21.62 48.17
N GLY A 439 -10.18 -21.40 47.58
CA GLY A 439 -9.63 -22.29 46.55
C GLY A 439 -10.45 -22.34 45.27
N LEU A 440 -11.35 -21.38 45.05
CA LEU A 440 -12.20 -21.26 43.86
C LEU A 440 -11.67 -20.17 42.90
N GLY A 441 -10.45 -19.69 43.14
CA GLY A 441 -9.76 -18.72 42.29
C GLY A 441 -9.18 -19.37 41.03
N ALA A 442 -8.70 -18.54 40.10
CA ALA A 442 -8.02 -19.03 38.89
C ALA A 442 -6.68 -19.72 39.20
N ASN A 443 -6.02 -19.30 40.28
CA ASN A 443 -4.88 -20.00 40.86
C ASN A 443 -5.32 -20.73 42.13
N THR A 444 -5.22 -22.06 42.12
CA THR A 444 -5.63 -22.94 43.22
C THR A 444 -4.43 -23.57 43.93
N SER A 445 -3.22 -23.04 43.75
CA SER A 445 -2.05 -23.57 44.45
C SER A 445 -2.18 -23.36 45.97
N PRO A 446 -1.68 -24.29 46.80
CA PRO A 446 -1.72 -24.15 48.26
C PRO A 446 -1.10 -22.83 48.75
N GLU A 447 -0.01 -22.39 48.13
CA GLU A 447 0.72 -21.16 48.47
C GLU A 447 -0.12 -19.92 48.18
N PHE A 448 -0.78 -19.89 47.02
CA PHE A 448 -1.62 -18.77 46.62
C PHE A 448 -2.88 -18.66 47.48
N ILE A 449 -3.53 -19.79 47.76
CA ILE A 449 -4.69 -19.86 48.67
C ILE A 449 -4.28 -19.36 50.06
N ALA A 450 -3.12 -19.79 50.57
CA ALA A 450 -2.58 -19.32 51.85
C ALA A 450 -2.30 -17.81 51.83
N ASN A 451 -1.80 -17.26 50.70
CA ASN A 451 -1.62 -15.82 50.54
C ASN A 451 -2.94 -15.05 50.56
N ALA A 452 -3.94 -15.49 49.81
CA ALA A 452 -5.26 -14.87 49.80
C ALA A 452 -5.89 -14.85 51.21
N LYS A 453 -5.75 -15.94 51.97
CA LYS A 453 -6.17 -15.98 53.39
C LYS A 453 -5.41 -14.98 54.26
N ARG A 454 -4.10 -14.82 54.08
CA ARG A 454 -3.31 -13.79 54.80
C ARG A 454 -3.74 -12.37 54.44
N MET A 455 -4.06 -12.11 53.18
CA MET A 455 -4.49 -10.79 52.73
C MET A 455 -5.90 -10.46 53.22
N LEU A 456 -6.82 -11.42 53.24
CA LEU A 456 -8.14 -11.22 53.88
C LEU A 456 -8.03 -10.82 55.35
N LYS A 457 -7.08 -11.39 56.12
CA LYS A 457 -6.84 -11.00 57.52
C LYS A 457 -6.35 -9.56 57.67
N LYS A 458 -5.82 -8.94 56.61
CA LYS A 458 -5.39 -7.54 56.60
C LYS A 458 -6.49 -6.59 56.18
N VAL A 459 -7.60 -7.08 55.62
CA VAL A 459 -8.76 -6.24 55.26
C VAL A 459 -9.39 -5.72 56.56
N PRO A 460 -9.62 -4.40 56.69
CA PRO A 460 -10.34 -3.81 57.83
C PRO A 460 -11.69 -4.50 58.09
N ALA A 461 -12.06 -4.64 59.36
CA ALA A 461 -13.22 -5.45 59.76
C ALA A 461 -14.56 -4.91 59.20
N ASP A 462 -14.70 -3.59 59.13
CA ASP A 462 -15.83 -2.90 58.53
C ASP A 462 -15.93 -3.16 57.02
N TYR A 463 -14.81 -3.06 56.28
CA TYR A 463 -14.78 -3.39 54.85
C TYR A 463 -15.09 -4.86 54.59
N LEU A 464 -14.54 -5.76 55.41
CA LEU A 464 -14.79 -7.19 55.28
C LEU A 464 -16.27 -7.51 55.55
N GLN A 465 -16.88 -6.89 56.58
CA GLN A 465 -18.30 -7.07 56.87
C GLN A 465 -19.18 -6.59 55.70
N GLU A 466 -18.88 -5.43 55.13
CA GLU A 466 -19.59 -4.90 53.96
C GLU A 466 -19.42 -5.80 52.73
N GLY A 467 -18.20 -6.27 52.49
CA GLY A 467 -17.90 -7.20 51.39
C GLY A 467 -18.62 -8.55 51.52
N LEU A 468 -18.73 -9.10 52.74
CA LEU A 468 -19.46 -10.33 53.00
C LEU A 468 -20.98 -10.15 52.83
N ALA A 469 -21.54 -9.01 53.27
CA ALA A 469 -22.94 -8.68 53.02
C ALA A 469 -23.23 -8.50 51.51
N TYR A 470 -22.31 -7.86 50.78
CA TYR A 470 -22.39 -7.77 49.33
C TYR A 470 -22.36 -9.15 48.67
N LEU A 471 -21.48 -10.05 49.12
CA LEU A 471 -21.40 -11.44 48.67
C LEU A 471 -22.69 -12.22 48.95
N GLU A 472 -23.30 -12.04 50.12
CA GLU A 472 -24.58 -12.68 50.46
C GLU A 472 -25.69 -12.31 49.47
N SER A 473 -25.72 -11.04 49.03
CA SER A 473 -26.70 -10.56 48.04
C SER A 473 -26.38 -10.94 46.59
N THR A 474 -25.11 -11.08 46.24
CA THR A 474 -24.68 -11.20 44.82
C THR A 474 -24.14 -12.57 44.44
N ASN A 475 -23.55 -13.33 45.38
CA ASN A 475 -22.94 -14.64 45.16
C ASN A 475 -23.01 -15.50 46.46
N PRO A 476 -24.21 -15.89 46.94
CA PRO A 476 -24.37 -16.61 48.21
C PRO A 476 -23.67 -17.96 48.24
N GLU A 477 -23.60 -18.67 47.11
CA GLU A 477 -22.89 -19.96 47.00
C GLU A 477 -21.39 -19.82 47.31
N LEU A 478 -20.78 -18.73 46.85
CA LEU A 478 -19.37 -18.44 47.11
C LEU A 478 -19.14 -18.14 48.59
N LEU A 479 -20.06 -17.40 49.22
CA LEU A 479 -20.01 -17.14 50.66
C LEU A 479 -20.12 -18.44 51.46
N HIS A 480 -21.06 -19.32 51.11
CA HIS A 480 -21.20 -20.63 51.75
C HIS A 480 -19.95 -21.51 51.58
N ALA A 481 -19.35 -21.53 50.38
CA ALA A 481 -18.12 -22.27 50.13
C ALA A 481 -16.93 -21.71 50.95
N PHE A 482 -16.85 -20.38 51.08
CA PHE A 482 -15.82 -19.74 51.90
C PHE A 482 -15.98 -20.07 53.39
N ILE A 483 -17.21 -20.04 53.91
CA ILE A 483 -17.51 -20.36 55.32
C ILE A 483 -17.24 -21.83 55.61
N SER A 484 -17.64 -22.74 54.72
CA SER A 484 -17.48 -24.19 54.92
C SER A 484 -16.01 -24.62 54.92
N GLN A 485 -15.17 -23.98 54.11
CA GLN A 485 -13.74 -24.28 54.05
C GLN A 485 -12.88 -23.60 55.12
N ASN A 486 -13.38 -22.52 55.74
CA ASN A 486 -12.63 -21.76 56.75
C ASN A 486 -13.16 -21.91 58.18
N GLY A 487 -14.20 -22.73 58.39
CA GLY A 487 -14.64 -23.30 59.68
C GLY A 487 -14.44 -22.42 60.92
N ALA A 488 -15.48 -21.66 61.28
CA ALA A 488 -15.75 -21.08 62.61
C ALA A 488 -14.53 -20.50 63.36
N SER A 489 -14.10 -19.28 63.00
CA SER A 489 -13.45 -18.39 63.96
C SER A 489 -14.54 -17.47 64.51
N SER A 490 -14.88 -17.65 65.78
CA SER A 490 -15.70 -16.72 66.57
C SER A 490 -14.90 -15.46 66.91
#